data_AF-A0A2A2EWF6-F1
#
_entry.id   AF-A0A2A2EWF6-F1
#
_cell.length_a   1.000
_cell.length_b   1.000
_cell.length_c   1.000
_cell.angle_alpha   90.00
_cell.angle_beta   90.00
_cell.angle_gamma   90.00
#
_symmetry.space_group_name_H-M   'P 1'
#
loop_
_entity.id
_entity.type
_entity.pdbx_description
1 polymer ?
#
loop_
_entity_poly.entity_id
_entity_poly.type
_entity_poly.pdbx_seq_one_letter_code
_entity_poly.pdbx_strand_id
1 'polypeptide(L)' 'MRRAGIELPQGQLTHICRHTYASHFVMNGGDILTLQRILGHSDIKLTMRYAHLSPDHLRSAIAYAPIV' A
#
# COMPACT_ATOMS: atom_id res chain seq x y z
N MET A 1 -5.69 20.08 7.67
CA MET A 1 -4.22 20.21 7.60
C MET A 1 -3.70 21.43 8.35
N ARG A 2 -4.06 22.68 7.97
CA ARG A 2 -3.57 23.92 8.63
C ARG A 2 -3.59 23.93 10.17
N ARG A 3 -4.69 23.51 10.82
CA ARG A 3 -4.78 23.43 12.29
C ARG A 3 -3.85 22.38 12.92
N ALA A 4 -3.56 21.31 12.19
CA ALA A 4 -2.69 20.23 12.64
C ALA A 4 -1.21 20.49 12.29
N GLY A 5 -0.88 21.63 11.66
CA GLY A 5 0.48 21.94 11.23
C GLY A 5 1.04 21.01 10.14
N ILE A 6 0.18 20.30 9.40
CA ILE A 6 0.60 19.33 8.38
C ILE A 6 0.78 20.04 7.04
N GLU A 7 2.00 20.00 6.50
CA GLU A 7 2.34 20.47 5.17
C GLU A 7 2.21 19.33 4.15
N LEU A 8 1.70 19.65 2.96
CA LEU A 8 1.49 18.69 1.89
C LEU A 8 1.90 19.29 0.53
N PRO A 9 2.39 18.47 -0.41
CA PRO A 9 2.58 18.91 -1.78
C PRO A 9 1.28 19.44 -2.41
N GLN A 10 1.41 20.39 -3.33
CA GLN A 10 0.26 20.96 -4.03
C GLN A 10 -0.54 19.85 -4.75
N GLY A 11 -1.87 19.87 -4.60
CA GLY A 11 -2.77 18.90 -5.22
C GLY A 11 -2.94 17.56 -4.49
N GLN A 12 -2.18 17.29 -3.42
CA GLN A 12 -2.29 16.01 -2.69
C GLN A 12 -3.48 15.94 -1.72
N LEU A 13 -4.07 17.07 -1.35
CA LEU A 13 -5.10 17.12 -0.30
C LEU A 13 -6.31 16.22 -0.59
N THR A 14 -6.67 16.03 -1.86
CA THR A 14 -7.80 15.18 -2.28
C THR A 14 -7.55 13.68 -2.11
N HIS A 15 -6.28 13.25 -2.08
CA HIS A 15 -5.90 11.83 -2.07
C HIS A 15 -5.04 11.44 -0.87
N ILE A 16 -4.62 12.38 -0.03
CA ILE A 16 -3.68 12.10 1.07
C ILE A 16 -4.20 11.01 2.00
N CYS A 17 -5.47 11.03 2.40
CA CYS A 17 -6.04 9.99 3.26
C CYS A 17 -6.07 8.62 2.57
N ARG A 18 -6.29 8.57 1.25
CA ARG A 18 -6.22 7.33 0.46
C ARG A 18 -4.80 6.79 0.42
N HIS A 19 -3.81 7.67 0.23
CA HIS A 19 -2.40 7.30 0.29
C HIS A 19 -2.02 6.78 1.68
N THR A 20 -2.43 7.47 2.74
CA THR A 20 -2.23 7.02 4.13
C THR A 20 -2.84 5.64 4.37
N TYR A 21 -4.11 5.43 3.99
CA TYR A 21 -4.76 4.12 4.10
C TYR A 21 -3.98 3.03 3.37
N ALA A 22 -3.65 3.26 2.10
CA ALA A 22 -2.95 2.29 1.27
C ALA A 22 -1.55 1.95 1.81
N SER A 23 -0.80 2.95 2.27
CA SER A 23 0.50 2.76 2.91
C SER A 23 0.37 1.88 4.15
N HIS A 24 -0.52 2.24 5.09
CA HIS A 24 -0.69 1.47 6.31
C HIS A 24 -1.24 0.07 6.07
N PHE A 25 -2.12 -0.11 5.08
CA PHE A 25 -2.64 -1.43 4.70
C PHE A 25 -1.51 -2.38 4.30
N VAL A 26 -0.58 -1.92 3.44
CA VAL A 26 0.56 -2.73 3.00
C VAL A 26 1.60 -2.92 4.10
N MET A 27 1.90 -1.88 4.88
CA MET A 27 2.81 -1.99 6.04
C MET A 27 2.33 -3.01 7.07
N ASN A 28 1.01 -3.19 7.20
CA ASN A 28 0.41 -4.19 8.09
C ASN A 28 0.32 -5.60 7.47
N GLY A 29 0.99 -5.86 6.33
CA GLY A 29 1.02 -7.16 5.67
C GLY A 29 -0.18 -7.44 4.78
N GLY A 30 -0.96 -6.41 4.43
CA GLY A 30 -2.08 -6.55 3.49
C GLY A 30 -1.63 -6.90 2.08
N ASP A 31 -2.37 -7.79 1.42
CA ASP A 31 -2.09 -8.25 0.06
C ASP A 31 -2.30 -7.15 -0.99
N ILE A 32 -1.33 -7.00 -1.91
CA ILE A 32 -1.31 -5.91 -2.90
C ILE A 32 -2.44 -6.02 -3.93
N LEU A 33 -2.87 -7.25 -4.27
CA LEU A 33 -3.99 -7.48 -5.19
C LEU A 33 -5.33 -7.15 -4.53
N THR A 34 -5.44 -7.44 -3.24
CA THR A 34 -6.58 -7.02 -2.41
C THR A 34 -6.67 -5.50 -2.34
N LEU A 35 -5.54 -4.83 -2.10
CA LEU A 35 -5.50 -3.36 -2.10
C LEU A 35 -5.92 -2.78 -3.47
N GLN A 36 -5.50 -3.38 -4.59
CA GLN A 36 -5.91 -2.94 -5.93
C GLN A 36 -7.44 -2.89 -6.06
N ARG A 37 -8.13 -3.94 -5.59
CA ARG A 37 -9.59 -4.03 -5.63
C ARG A 37 -10.26 -3.01 -4.70
N ILE A 38 -9.76 -2.86 -3.47
CA ILE A 38 -10.27 -1.88 -2.49
C ILE A 38 -10.16 -0.45 -3.05
N LEU A 39 -9.04 -0.14 -3.71
CA LEU A 39 -8.79 1.16 -4.30
C LEU A 39 -9.51 1.36 -5.65
N GLY A 40 -10.04 0.29 -6.26
CA GLY A 40 -10.65 0.34 -7.59
C GLY A 40 -9.65 0.71 -8.69
N HIS A 41 -8.37 0.30 -8.55
CA HIS A 41 -7.37 0.56 -9.58
C HIS A 41 -7.54 -0.41 -10.76
N SER A 42 -7.77 0.14 -11.95
CA SER A 42 -7.87 -0.63 -13.20
C SER A 42 -6.56 -1.30 -13.61
N ASP A 43 -5.42 -0.66 -13.31
CA ASP A 43 -4.08 -1.18 -13.56
C ASP A 43 -3.35 -1.40 -12.23
N ILE A 44 -2.80 -2.60 -12.04
CA ILE A 44 -2.00 -2.96 -10.87
C ILE A 44 -0.79 -2.05 -10.70
N LYS A 45 -0.23 -1.49 -11.77
CA LYS A 45 0.89 -0.53 -11.72
C LYS A 45 0.60 0.66 -10.80
N LEU A 46 -0.66 1.09 -10.70
CA LEU A 46 -1.06 2.18 -9.81
C LEU A 46 -0.91 1.80 -8.34
N THR A 47 -1.22 0.55 -7.99
CA THR A 47 -1.12 -0.01 -6.64
C THR A 47 0.33 -0.39 -6.30
N MET A 48 1.12 -0.82 -7.28
CA MET A 48 2.54 -1.18 -7.08
C MET A 48 3.39 -0.05 -6.51
N ARG A 49 2.92 1.21 -6.59
CA ARG A 49 3.53 2.34 -5.87
C ARG A 49 3.65 2.12 -4.36
N TYR A 50 2.82 1.28 -3.75
CA TYR A 50 2.88 0.96 -2.33
C TYR A 50 3.66 -0.32 -2.02
N ALA A 51 4.05 -1.12 -3.01
CA ALA A 51 4.63 -2.45 -2.79
C ALA A 51 5.93 -2.43 -1.97
N HIS A 52 6.71 -1.34 -2.07
CA HIS A 52 7.94 -1.15 -1.31
C HIS A 52 7.71 -1.01 0.21
N LEU A 53 6.47 -0.80 0.65
CA LEU A 53 6.11 -0.70 2.07
C LEU A 53 5.79 -2.06 2.69
N SER A 54 5.79 -3.13 1.88
CA SER A 54 5.41 -4.45 2.34
C SER A 54 6.50 -5.02 3.25
N PRO A 55 6.14 -5.68 4.36
CA PRO A 55 7.12 -6.37 5.20
C PRO A 55 7.85 -7.47 4.41
N ASP A 56 9.04 -7.88 4.87
CA ASP A 56 9.86 -8.88 4.17
C ASP A 56 9.11 -10.22 3.98
N HIS A 57 8.70 -10.50 2.75
CA HIS A 57 7.97 -11.73 2.37
C HIS A 57 8.87 -12.95 2.14
N LEU A 58 10.19 -12.79 2.19
CA LEU A 58 11.14 -13.86 1.85
C LEU A 58 10.99 -15.09 2.76
N ARG A 59 10.59 -14.91 4.03
CA ARG A 59 10.29 -16.02 4.94
C ARG A 59 9.03 -16.79 4.55
N SER A 60 8.02 -16.10 4.04
CA SER A 60 6.77 -16.70 3.57
C SER A 60 7.02 -17.61 2.37
N ALA A 61 7.96 -17.24 1.50
CA ALA A 61 8.32 -18.05 0.34
C ALA A 61 8.82 -19.46 0.73
N ILE A 62 9.57 -19.58 1.84
CA ILE A 62 10.01 -20.87 2.37
C ILE A 62 8.81 -21.64 2.94
N ALA A 63 7.92 -20.97 3.69
CA ALA A 63 6.76 -21.62 4.30
C ALA A 63 5.75 -22.17 3.29
N TYR A 64 5.62 -21.55 2.11
CA TYR A 64 4.68 -21.95 1.06
C TYR A 64 5.35 -22.66 -0.12
N ALA A 65 6.66 -22.92 -0.06
CA ALA A 65 7.33 -23.72 -1.07
C ALA A 65 6.75 -25.15 -1.06
N PRO A 66 6.46 -25.76 -2.22
CA PRO A 66 6.09 -27.17 -2.27
C PRO A 66 7.29 -27.98 -1.79
N ILE A 67 7.13 -28.64 -0.64
CA ILE A 67 8.12 -29.55 -0.09
C ILE A 67 8.12 -30.80 -0.99
N VAL A 68 9.27 -31.12 -1.59
CA VAL A 68 9.53 -32.44 -2.18
C VAL A 68 10.02 -33.36 -1.08
#